data_AF-A0A9X7RXG9-F1
#
_entry.id   AF-A0A9X7RXG9-F1
#
_cell.length_a   1.000
_cell.length_b   1.000
_cell.length_c   1.000
_cell.angle_alpha   90.00
_cell.angle_beta   90.00
_cell.angle_gamma   90.00
#
_symmetry.space_group_name_H-M   'P 1'
#
loop_
_entity.id
_entity.type
_entity.pdbx_description
1 polymer ?
#
loop_
_entity_poly.entity_id
_entity_poly.type
_entity_poly.pdbx_seq_one_letter_code
_entity_poly.pdbx_strand_id
1 'polypeptide(L)'
;MTNYIWLFPLLFIFHDLEEIIGLIPWTTAHQELLKEKAPLFLKLHQNLSIEGFAFAVLEEFIVVSVVSLLAVTTSLRFFSLLWLGGVIAYTVHLLFHILQSLSLKSYIPSLITSIICFPISVWLIRKCTILLQATPIELVVYSILGLLIVVVNLFFALRLGKIFSVWLSRKIN
;
A
#
# COMPACT_ATOMS: atom_id res chain seq x y z
N MET A 1 -13.81 -15.36 -10.00
CA MET A 1 -12.90 -14.69 -9.05
C MET A 1 -11.47 -14.66 -9.57
N THR A 2 -10.94 -15.79 -10.05
CA THR A 2 -9.54 -15.95 -10.52
C THR A 2 -9.05 -14.84 -11.45
N ASN A 3 -9.85 -14.43 -12.43
CA ASN A 3 -9.50 -13.35 -13.37
C ASN A 3 -9.33 -11.97 -12.73
N TYR A 4 -9.85 -11.77 -11.51
CA TYR A 4 -9.81 -10.49 -10.80
C TYR A 4 -8.74 -10.43 -9.71
N ILE A 5 -8.23 -11.59 -9.25
CA ILE A 5 -7.29 -11.67 -8.13
C ILE A 5 -5.99 -10.91 -8.45
N TRP A 6 -5.51 -11.06 -9.68
CA TRP A 6 -4.29 -10.41 -10.14
C TRP A 6 -4.40 -8.89 -10.29
N LEU A 7 -5.62 -8.33 -10.26
CA LEU A 7 -5.77 -6.86 -10.24
C LEU A 7 -5.22 -6.26 -8.96
N PHE A 8 -5.17 -6.99 -7.84
CA PHE A 8 -4.63 -6.44 -6.60
C PHE A 8 -3.13 -6.12 -6.71
N PRO A 9 -2.22 -7.07 -7.02
CA PRO A 9 -0.81 -6.76 -7.19
C PRO A 9 -0.56 -5.77 -8.34
N LEU A 10 -1.35 -5.82 -9.42
CA LEU A 10 -1.22 -4.89 -10.54
C LEU A 10 -1.56 -3.44 -10.15
N LEU A 11 -2.67 -3.24 -9.42
CA LEU A 11 -3.06 -1.92 -8.94
C LEU A 11 -2.05 -1.40 -7.93
N PHE A 12 -1.63 -2.25 -6.99
CA PHE A 12 -0.61 -1.93 -5.98
C PHE A 12 0.66 -1.41 -6.65
N ILE A 13 1.30 -2.20 -7.52
CA ILE A 13 2.57 -1.76 -8.12
C ILE A 13 2.39 -0.54 -9.02
N PHE A 14 1.27 -0.41 -9.73
CA PHE A 14 1.01 0.78 -10.55
C PHE A 14 0.94 2.05 -9.71
N HIS A 15 0.34 1.99 -8.53
CA HIS A 15 0.30 3.11 -7.58
C HIS A 15 1.67 3.40 -6.97
N ASP A 16 2.30 2.38 -6.40
CA ASP A 16 3.56 2.51 -5.68
C ASP A 16 4.74 2.93 -6.59
N LEU A 17 4.66 2.69 -7.90
CA LEU A 17 5.63 3.24 -8.85
C LEU A 17 5.66 4.78 -8.83
N GLU A 18 4.53 5.46 -8.66
CA GLU A 18 4.51 6.93 -8.49
C GLU A 18 5.22 7.33 -7.19
N GLU A 19 5.00 6.57 -6.11
CA GLU A 19 5.64 6.81 -4.82
C GLU A 19 7.15 6.59 -4.89
N ILE A 20 7.61 5.50 -5.52
CA ILE A 20 9.04 5.22 -5.72
C ILE A 20 9.72 6.37 -6.43
N ILE A 21 9.09 6.91 -7.48
CA ILE A 21 9.65 7.99 -8.29
C ILE A 21 9.77 9.29 -7.49
N GLY A 22 8.76 9.62 -6.67
CA GLY A 22 8.63 10.98 -6.15
C GLY A 22 8.57 11.17 -4.64
N LEU A 23 8.19 10.17 -3.85
CA LEU A 23 7.81 10.36 -2.45
C LEU A 23 9.00 10.83 -1.59
N ILE A 24 10.16 10.17 -1.72
CA ILE A 24 11.36 10.51 -0.97
C ILE A 24 11.94 11.89 -1.37
N PRO A 25 12.12 12.22 -2.67
CA PRO A 25 12.49 13.57 -3.09
C PRO A 25 11.52 14.65 -2.59
N TRP A 26 10.21 14.40 -2.72
CA TRP A 26 9.19 15.36 -2.29
C TRP A 26 9.21 15.59 -0.78
N THR A 27 9.31 14.51 0.01
CA THR A 27 9.42 14.58 1.48
C THR A 27 10.65 15.39 1.90
N THR A 28 11.76 15.24 1.18
CA THR A 28 13.00 15.97 1.44
C THR A 28 12.86 17.46 1.10
N ALA A 29 12.17 17.80 0.01
CA ALA A 29 11.94 19.18 -0.39
C ALA A 29 10.93 19.92 0.52
N HIS A 30 10.02 19.20 1.19
CA HIS A 30 8.91 19.77 1.96
C HIS A 30 9.02 19.53 3.47
N GLN A 31 10.23 19.37 4.01
CA GLN A 31 10.42 19.04 5.44
C GLN A 31 9.76 20.05 6.39
N GLU A 32 9.84 21.35 6.13
CA GLU A 32 9.26 22.37 7.01
C GLU A 32 7.72 22.26 7.08
N LEU A 33 7.06 22.10 5.92
CA LEU A 33 5.62 21.86 5.85
C LEU A 33 5.23 20.59 6.63
N LEU A 34 6.02 19.52 6.47
CA LEU A 34 5.72 18.24 7.11
C LEU A 34 6.00 18.26 8.62
N LYS A 35 6.99 19.02 9.11
CA LYS A 35 7.21 19.22 10.54
C LYS A 35 5.99 19.84 11.21
N GLU A 36 5.36 20.81 10.55
CA GLU A 36 4.17 21.50 11.08
C GLU A 36 2.91 20.63 10.96
N LYS A 37 2.64 20.06 9.78
CA LYS A 37 1.33 19.48 9.46
C LYS A 37 1.26 17.95 9.50
N ALA A 38 2.39 17.26 9.35
CA ALA A 38 2.44 15.80 9.28
C ALA A 38 3.73 15.21 9.89
N PRO A 39 4.07 15.53 11.16
CA PRO A 39 5.35 15.17 11.75
C PRO A 39 5.56 13.65 11.85
N LEU A 40 4.47 12.88 12.01
CA LEU A 40 4.52 11.42 12.00
C LEU A 40 4.91 10.88 10.63
N PHE A 41 4.32 11.40 9.55
CA PHE A 41 4.68 11.03 8.18
C PHE A 41 6.14 11.33 7.88
N LEU A 42 6.62 12.51 8.28
CA LEU A 42 8.03 12.87 8.14
C LEU A 42 8.94 11.88 8.89
N LYS A 43 8.63 11.57 10.15
CA LYS A 43 9.41 10.63 10.97
C LYS A 43 9.46 9.22 10.37
N LEU A 44 8.37 8.78 9.74
CA LEU A 44 8.32 7.47 9.09
C LEU A 44 9.27 7.38 7.90
N HIS A 45 9.40 8.45 7.12
CA HIS A 45 10.22 8.49 5.91
C HIS A 45 11.63 9.09 6.12
N GLN A 46 11.92 9.63 7.31
CA GLN A 46 13.26 10.10 7.66
C GLN A 46 14.31 8.98 7.55
N ASN A 47 15.48 9.35 7.03
CA ASN A 47 16.64 8.47 6.81
C ASN A 47 16.37 7.29 5.85
N LEU A 48 15.31 7.36 5.05
CA LEU A 48 15.01 6.40 4.01
C LEU A 48 15.51 6.95 2.67
N SER A 49 16.33 6.17 1.96
CA SER A 49 16.75 6.48 0.59
C SER A 49 15.69 6.02 -0.42
N ILE A 50 15.82 6.46 -1.68
CA ILE A 50 14.92 6.02 -2.77
C ILE A 50 15.02 4.49 -2.93
N GLU A 51 16.23 3.93 -2.90
CA GLU A 51 16.45 2.49 -3.03
C GLU A 51 15.93 1.72 -1.81
N GLY A 52 16.04 2.28 -0.60
CA GLY A 52 15.44 1.71 0.60
C GLY A 52 13.92 1.71 0.56
N PHE A 53 13.31 2.79 0.06
CA PHE A 53 11.87 2.85 -0.14
C PHE A 53 11.41 1.86 -1.21
N ALA A 54 12.11 1.77 -2.35
CA ALA A 54 11.84 0.77 -3.38
C ALA A 54 11.97 -0.67 -2.85
N PHE A 55 12.92 -0.92 -1.94
CA PHE A 55 13.04 -2.21 -1.26
C PHE A 55 11.84 -2.52 -0.34
N ALA A 56 11.31 -1.51 0.36
CA ALA A 56 10.10 -1.66 1.15
C ALA A 56 8.89 -1.99 0.27
N VAL A 57 8.69 -1.25 -0.84
CA VAL A 57 7.63 -1.53 -1.82
C VAL A 57 7.78 -2.94 -2.43
N LEU A 58 9.00 -3.39 -2.71
CA LEU A 58 9.24 -4.75 -3.20
C LEU A 58 8.76 -5.81 -2.20
N GLU A 59 9.04 -5.63 -0.91
CA GLU A 59 8.58 -6.53 0.13
C GLU A 59 7.05 -6.57 0.18
N GLU A 60 6.39 -5.42 0.18
CA GLU A 60 4.93 -5.33 0.19
C GLU A 60 4.31 -5.97 -1.05
N PHE A 61 4.92 -5.76 -2.22
CA PHE A 61 4.51 -6.39 -3.48
C PHE A 61 4.59 -7.92 -3.41
N ILE A 62 5.64 -8.47 -2.78
CA ILE A 62 5.76 -9.92 -2.56
C ILE A 62 4.63 -10.41 -1.67
N VAL A 63 4.32 -9.73 -0.56
CA VAL A 63 3.22 -10.12 0.34
C VAL A 63 1.88 -10.12 -0.40
N VAL A 64 1.57 -9.05 -1.12
CA VAL A 64 0.33 -8.93 -1.91
C VAL A 64 0.25 -10.03 -2.98
N SER A 65 1.37 -10.34 -3.63
CA SER A 65 1.45 -11.39 -4.65
C SER A 65 1.25 -12.79 -4.05
N VAL A 66 1.84 -13.06 -2.88
CA VAL A 66 1.67 -14.34 -2.17
C VAL A 66 0.24 -14.53 -1.71
N VAL A 67 -0.39 -13.51 -1.12
CA VAL A 67 -1.82 -13.58 -0.72
C VAL A 67 -2.70 -13.82 -1.94
N SER A 68 -2.41 -13.16 -3.06
CA SER A 68 -3.11 -13.37 -4.34
C SER A 68 -2.92 -14.79 -4.87
N LEU A 69 -1.70 -15.33 -4.82
CA LEU A 69 -1.41 -16.69 -5.23
C LEU A 69 -2.17 -17.70 -4.37
N LEU A 70 -2.17 -17.53 -3.04
CA LEU A 70 -2.89 -18.42 -2.11
C LEU A 70 -4.40 -18.39 -2.35
N ALA A 71 -4.96 -17.22 -2.66
CA ALA A 71 -6.38 -17.09 -3.03
C ALA A 71 -6.74 -17.83 -4.33
N VAL A 72 -5.78 -17.99 -5.25
CA VAL A 72 -5.96 -18.79 -6.49
C VAL A 72 -5.79 -20.28 -6.22
N THR A 73 -4.75 -20.69 -5.51
CA THR A 73 -4.30 -22.10 -5.50
C THR A 73 -4.96 -22.97 -4.44
N THR A 74 -5.35 -22.41 -3.30
CA THR A 74 -5.75 -23.21 -2.14
C THR A 74 -7.23 -23.58 -2.13
N SER A 75 -8.07 -22.92 -2.94
CA SER A 75 -9.55 -23.04 -2.90
C SER A 75 -10.20 -22.78 -1.54
N LEU A 76 -9.43 -22.38 -0.51
CA LEU A 76 -9.92 -22.10 0.83
C LEU A 76 -10.54 -20.70 0.85
N ARG A 77 -11.81 -20.62 1.28
CA ARG A 77 -12.56 -19.36 1.42
C ARG A 77 -11.79 -18.32 2.26
N PHE A 78 -11.05 -18.78 3.26
CA PHE A 78 -10.21 -17.92 4.10
C PHE A 78 -9.26 -17.03 3.27
N PHE A 79 -8.50 -17.61 2.32
CA PHE A 79 -7.54 -16.83 1.54
C PHE A 79 -8.22 -15.87 0.57
N SER A 80 -9.39 -16.23 0.03
CA SER A 80 -10.18 -15.34 -0.83
C SER A 80 -10.74 -14.14 -0.07
N LEU A 81 -11.21 -14.35 1.16
CA LEU A 81 -11.71 -13.28 2.02
C LEU A 81 -10.56 -12.44 2.58
N LEU A 82 -9.42 -13.04 2.91
CA LEU A 82 -8.21 -12.34 3.30
C LEU A 82 -7.70 -11.44 2.17
N TRP A 83 -7.67 -11.95 0.94
CA TRP A 83 -7.36 -11.17 -0.25
C TRP A 83 -8.33 -9.99 -0.42
N LEU A 84 -9.63 -10.21 -0.27
CA LEU A 84 -10.63 -9.13 -0.34
C LEU A 84 -10.40 -8.08 0.76
N GLY A 85 -10.08 -8.51 1.98
CA GLY A 85 -9.68 -7.63 3.08
C GLY A 85 -8.44 -6.80 2.76
N GLY A 86 -7.45 -7.41 2.11
CA GLY A 86 -6.26 -6.71 1.60
C GLY A 86 -6.58 -5.65 0.56
N VAL A 87 -7.47 -5.94 -0.40
CA VAL A 87 -7.94 -4.94 -1.39
C VAL A 87 -8.68 -3.78 -0.72
N ILE A 88 -9.45 -4.06 0.33
CA ILE A 88 -10.12 -3.02 1.12
C ILE A 88 -9.10 -2.15 1.86
N ALA A 89 -8.11 -2.76 2.52
CA ALA A 89 -7.03 -2.03 3.17
C ALA A 89 -6.24 -1.15 2.18
N TYR A 90 -5.91 -1.68 1.00
CA TYR A 90 -5.31 -0.93 -0.10
C TYR A 90 -6.20 0.23 -0.57
N THR A 91 -7.51 0.03 -0.69
CA THR A 91 -8.43 1.11 -1.08
C THR A 91 -8.48 2.23 -0.05
N VAL A 92 -8.43 1.90 1.24
CA VAL A 92 -8.33 2.87 2.34
C VAL A 92 -7.01 3.63 2.28
N HIS A 93 -5.90 2.95 1.94
CA HIS A 93 -4.59 3.57 1.72
C HIS A 93 -4.61 4.61 0.58
N LEU A 94 -5.21 4.30 -0.57
CA LEU A 94 -5.39 5.28 -1.65
C LEU A 94 -6.20 6.50 -1.20
N LEU A 95 -7.27 6.27 -0.44
CA LEU A 95 -8.08 7.36 0.10
C LEU A 95 -7.26 8.22 1.07
N PHE A 96 -6.39 7.62 1.87
CA PHE A 96 -5.49 8.34 2.75
C PHE A 96 -4.58 9.29 1.96
N HIS A 97 -3.98 8.87 0.85
CA HIS A 97 -3.16 9.75 0.01
C HIS A 97 -3.93 10.92 -0.63
N ILE A 98 -5.16 10.66 -1.09
CA ILE A 98 -6.03 11.71 -1.62
C ILE A 98 -6.31 12.75 -0.52
N LEU A 99 -6.74 12.30 0.66
CA LEU A 99 -7.04 13.18 1.79
C LEU A 99 -5.79 13.90 2.32
N GLN A 100 -4.63 13.23 2.31
CA GLN A 100 -3.35 13.80 2.71
C GLN A 100 -2.95 14.95 1.78
N SER A 101 -3.06 14.75 0.47
CA SER A 101 -2.76 15.79 -0.53
C SER A 101 -3.69 17.00 -0.40
N LEU A 102 -4.99 16.77 -0.17
CA LEU A 102 -5.97 17.83 0.08
C LEU A 102 -5.66 18.61 1.37
N SER A 103 -5.32 17.90 2.45
CA SER A 103 -5.02 18.50 3.76
C SER A 103 -3.74 19.32 3.73
N LEU A 104 -2.71 18.84 3.03
CA LEU A 104 -1.45 19.56 2.83
C LEU A 104 -1.54 20.66 1.76
N LYS A 105 -2.62 20.67 0.96
CA LYS A 105 -2.80 21.56 -0.21
C LYS A 105 -1.60 21.50 -1.16
N SER A 106 -1.04 20.31 -1.31
CA SER A 106 0.16 20.04 -2.10
C SER A 106 -0.02 18.75 -2.88
N TYR A 107 0.57 18.70 -4.07
CA TYR A 107 0.68 17.45 -4.81
C TYR A 107 1.71 16.55 -4.12
N ILE A 108 1.26 15.38 -3.66
CA ILE A 108 2.11 14.33 -3.11
C ILE A 108 2.27 13.26 -4.20
N PRO A 109 3.49 12.81 -4.51
CA PRO A 109 3.72 11.69 -5.43
C PRO A 109 3.12 10.41 -4.86
N SER A 110 1.89 10.14 -5.30
CA SER A 110 0.95 9.08 -4.91
C SER A 110 -0.48 9.48 -5.34
N LEU A 111 -0.74 10.78 -5.53
CA LEU A 111 -2.07 11.34 -5.76
C LEU A 111 -2.68 10.94 -7.10
N ILE A 112 -1.92 11.02 -8.21
CA ILE A 112 -2.49 10.80 -9.55
C ILE A 112 -2.96 9.36 -9.68
N THR A 113 -2.07 8.42 -9.35
CA THR A 113 -2.39 7.00 -9.38
C THR A 113 -3.42 6.62 -8.32
N SER A 114 -3.48 7.30 -7.16
CA SER A 114 -4.58 7.11 -6.19
C SER A 114 -5.94 7.46 -6.77
N ILE A 115 -6.06 8.60 -7.46
CA ILE A 115 -7.32 9.01 -8.10
C ILE A 115 -7.76 8.00 -9.17
N ILE A 116 -6.81 7.40 -9.89
CA ILE A 116 -7.08 6.38 -10.92
C ILE A 116 -7.45 5.03 -10.28
N CYS A 117 -6.66 4.57 -9.30
CA CYS A 117 -6.82 3.25 -8.70
C CYS A 117 -8.01 3.14 -7.76
N PHE A 118 -8.38 4.23 -7.09
CA PHE A 118 -9.47 4.24 -6.11
C PHE A 118 -10.82 3.75 -6.70
N PRO A 119 -11.36 4.33 -7.79
CA PRO A 119 -12.63 3.87 -8.36
C PRO A 119 -12.55 2.43 -8.88
N ILE A 120 -11.40 2.01 -9.42
CA ILE A 120 -11.20 0.63 -9.89
C ILE A 120 -11.24 -0.34 -8.69
N SER A 121 -10.60 0.04 -7.58
CA SER A 121 -10.56 -0.77 -6.36
C SER A 121 -11.94 -0.86 -5.70
N VAL A 122 -12.70 0.23 -5.64
CA VAL A 122 -14.09 0.22 -5.17
C VAL A 122 -14.98 -0.70 -6.02
N TRP A 123 -14.84 -0.62 -7.35
CA TRP A 123 -15.53 -1.53 -8.26
C TRP A 123 -15.13 -2.99 -8.01
N LEU A 124 -13.83 -3.27 -7.84
CA LEU A 124 -13.28 -4.59 -7.60
C LEU A 124 -13.82 -5.19 -6.30
N ILE A 125 -13.83 -4.42 -5.21
CA ILE A 125 -14.41 -4.80 -3.91
C ILE A 125 -15.86 -5.20 -4.10
N ARG A 126 -16.69 -4.34 -4.71
CA ARG A 126 -18.11 -4.63 -4.94
C ARG A 126 -18.30 -5.91 -5.74
N LYS A 127 -17.54 -6.10 -6.82
CA LYS A 127 -17.63 -7.30 -7.67
C LYS A 127 -17.25 -8.55 -6.90
N CYS A 128 -16.13 -8.54 -6.18
CA CYS A 128 -15.63 -9.69 -5.44
C CYS A 128 -16.50 -10.03 -4.23
N THR A 129 -17.08 -9.05 -3.54
CA THR A 129 -18.09 -9.26 -2.49
C THR A 129 -19.28 -10.06 -2.99
N ILE A 130 -19.81 -9.71 -4.16
CA ILE A 130 -20.95 -10.42 -4.78
C ILE A 130 -20.53 -11.84 -5.20
N LEU A 131 -19.38 -11.99 -5.86
CA LEU A 131 -18.89 -13.28 -6.34
C LEU A 131 -18.59 -14.25 -5.19
N LEU A 132 -18.09 -13.75 -4.07
CA LEU A 132 -17.79 -14.53 -2.88
C LEU A 132 -19.01 -14.77 -2.00
N GLN A 133 -20.15 -14.12 -2.28
CA GLN A 133 -21.30 -14.09 -1.38
C GLN A 133 -20.84 -13.73 0.05
N ALA A 134 -19.96 -12.74 0.17
CA ALA A 134 -19.39 -12.35 1.46
C ALA A 134 -20.47 -11.67 2.30
N THR A 135 -20.69 -12.18 3.51
CA THR A 135 -21.62 -11.57 4.46
C THR A 135 -21.07 -10.25 4.98
N PRO A 136 -21.93 -9.33 5.47
CA PRO A 136 -21.46 -8.09 6.08
C PRO A 136 -20.48 -8.31 7.25
N ILE A 137 -20.68 -9.37 8.04
CA ILE A 137 -19.80 -9.74 9.15
C ILE A 137 -18.42 -10.17 8.63
N GLU A 138 -18.38 -11.05 7.62
CA GLU A 138 -17.11 -11.43 6.98
C GLU A 138 -16.39 -10.21 6.41
N LEU A 139 -17.10 -9.31 5.73
CA LEU A 139 -16.48 -8.08 5.20
C LEU A 139 -15.84 -7.26 6.31
N VAL A 140 -16.52 -7.03 7.43
CA VAL A 140 -15.96 -6.26 8.55
C VAL A 140 -14.74 -6.96 9.15
N VAL A 141 -14.86 -8.26 9.46
CA VAL A 141 -13.79 -9.04 10.08
C VAL A 141 -12.55 -9.07 9.20
N TYR A 142 -12.70 -9.42 7.92
CA TYR A 142 -11.56 -9.53 7.01
C TYR A 142 -11.01 -8.17 6.59
N SER A 143 -11.81 -7.09 6.59
CA SER A 143 -11.29 -5.73 6.41
C SER A 143 -10.39 -5.31 7.57
N ILE A 144 -10.80 -5.59 8.82
CA ILE A 144 -9.98 -5.32 10.01
C ILE A 144 -8.71 -6.16 9.97
N LEU A 145 -8.83 -7.46 9.66
CA LEU A 145 -7.68 -8.35 9.56
C LEU A 145 -6.70 -7.89 8.46
N GLY A 146 -7.21 -7.56 7.28
CA GLY A 146 -6.42 -7.04 6.17
C GLY A 146 -5.71 -5.75 6.52
N LEU A 147 -6.42 -4.79 7.15
CA LEU A 147 -5.84 -3.53 7.59
C LEU A 147 -4.73 -3.74 8.64
N LEU A 148 -4.95 -4.62 9.62
CA LEU A 148 -3.94 -4.94 10.63
C LEU A 148 -2.69 -5.54 9.99
N ILE A 149 -2.84 -6.49 9.06
CA ILE A 149 -1.72 -7.09 8.34
C ILE A 149 -0.97 -6.03 7.54
N VAL A 150 -1.66 -5.19 6.77
CA VAL A 150 -1.02 -4.12 5.98
C VAL A 150 -0.27 -3.14 6.88
N VAL A 151 -0.88 -2.68 7.97
CA VAL A 151 -0.22 -1.72 8.88
C VAL A 151 1.01 -2.32 9.54
N VAL A 152 0.93 -3.56 10.02
CA VAL A 152 2.09 -4.26 10.61
C VAL A 152 3.17 -4.48 9.57
N ASN A 153 2.79 -4.87 8.35
CA ASN A 153 3.71 -5.08 7.24
C ASN A 153 4.41 -3.77 6.84
N LEU A 154 3.69 -2.66 6.75
CA LEU A 154 4.26 -1.35 6.41
C LEU A 154 5.39 -0.94 7.37
N PHE A 155 5.17 -1.10 8.68
CA PHE A 155 6.23 -0.79 9.66
C PHE A 155 7.44 -1.72 9.50
N PHE A 156 7.21 -2.99 9.17
CA PHE A 156 8.26 -3.96 8.90
C PHE A 156 9.03 -3.62 7.62
N ALA A 157 8.34 -3.37 6.51
CA ALA A 157 8.88 -3.00 5.22
C ALA A 157 9.72 -1.73 5.30
N LEU A 158 9.18 -0.66 5.91
CA LEU A 158 9.93 0.60 6.12
C LEU A 158 11.16 0.40 7.00
N ARG A 159 11.10 -0.47 8.02
CA ARG A 159 12.27 -0.80 8.84
C ARG A 159 13.33 -1.50 8.01
N LEU A 160 12.96 -2.49 7.19
CA LEU A 160 13.89 -3.16 6.29
C LEU A 160 14.48 -2.17 5.27
N GLY A 161 13.66 -1.30 4.69
CA GLY A 161 14.10 -0.25 3.78
C GLY A 161 15.16 0.66 4.40
N LYS A 162 14.97 1.09 5.65
CA LYS A 162 15.97 1.90 6.39
C LYS A 162 17.27 1.15 6.61
N ILE A 163 17.20 -0.14 6.99
CA ILE A 163 18.39 -0.99 7.14
C ILE A 163 19.13 -1.10 5.81
N PHE A 164 18.39 -1.28 4.71
CA PHE A 164 18.94 -1.35 3.36
C PHE A 164 19.60 -0.03 2.94
N SER A 165 18.98 1.13 3.19
CA SER A 165 19.59 2.44 2.93
C SER A 165 20.93 2.63 3.63
N VAL A 166 21.03 2.23 4.89
CA VAL A 166 22.30 2.30 5.65
C VAL A 166 23.32 1.31 5.12
N TRP A 167 22.91 0.09 4.77
CA TRP A 167 23.80 -0.91 4.21
C TRP A 167 24.36 -0.47 2.85
N LEU A 168 23.50 0.04 1.95
CA LEU A 168 23.87 0.44 0.60
C LEU A 168 24.83 1.63 0.62
N SER A 169 24.56 2.63 1.46
CA SER A 169 25.44 3.79 1.62
C SER A 169 26.84 3.44 2.14
N ARG A 170 27.02 2.32 2.85
CA ARG A 170 28.35 1.81 3.27
C ARG A 170 29.08 0.99 2.22
N LYS A 171 28.39 0.59 1.15
CA LYS A 171 28.94 -0.24 0.07
C LYS A 171 29.33 0.56 -1.17
N ILE A 172 28.64 1.68 -1.40
CA ILE A 172 28.85 2.54 -2.56
C ILE A 172 29.78 3.73 -2.23
N ASN A 173 29.93 4.08 -0.95
CA ASN A 173 30.97 5.00 -0.46
C ASN A 173 32.21 4.22 -0.01
#